data_AF-A0A1L4D3U7-F1
#
_entry.id   AF-A0A1L4D3U7-F1
#
_cell.length_a   1.000
_cell.length_b   1.000
_cell.length_c   1.000
_cell.angle_alpha   90.00
_cell.angle_beta   90.00
_cell.angle_gamma   90.00
#
_symmetry.space_group_name_H-M   'P 1'
#
loop_
_entity.id
_entity.type
_entity.pdbx_description
1 polymer ?
#
loop_
_entity_poly.entity_id
_entity_poly.type
_entity_poly.pdbx_seq_one_letter_code
_entity_poly.pdbx_strand_id
1 'polypeptide(L)'
;MRIRRLINFNILCSIMSVFLFSSCQTAKWTPSGIQEGYEAVNPASVIAIPVFMLPDPSKSSSIDPAIVNTHQIISKIQEKVIQSFNKQPNINGHSFAAVSNIIGNTKPSLLDNLNESMKIIANRFKSNETSTRTLITSSCLARKNFLEFYIHCVSPDKLWIENLNTLAAKVLNADTALIVVINDIESNLDVDIYSINGGFSVLLVDTNNGKLIWGRDGYASLQNPKEKKYYPSWDDLINSIFNEQFWDKFPGRIVNQKKT
;
A
#
# COMPACT_ATOMS: atom_id res chain seq x y z
N MET A 1 1.26 73.94 3.81
CA MET A 1 0.92 72.91 4.82
C MET A 1 1.04 71.53 4.17
N ARG A 2 2.13 70.79 4.39
CA ARG A 2 2.37 69.45 3.83
C ARG A 2 2.38 68.44 4.98
N ILE A 3 1.36 67.60 5.07
CA ILE A 3 1.30 66.49 6.03
C ILE A 3 1.95 65.26 5.37
N ARG A 4 3.07 64.80 5.94
CA ARG A 4 3.76 63.56 5.58
C ARG A 4 2.91 62.36 6.01
N ARG A 5 2.55 61.48 5.06
CA ARG A 5 2.06 60.12 5.33
C ARG A 5 3.25 59.22 5.65
N LEU A 6 3.46 58.92 6.93
CA LEU A 6 4.22 57.75 7.37
C LEU A 6 3.20 56.62 7.53
N ILE A 7 3.03 55.84 6.46
CA ILE A 7 2.29 54.58 6.54
C ILE A 7 3.27 53.56 7.13
N ASN A 8 2.91 53.05 8.30
CA ASN A 8 3.64 52.05 9.06
C ASN A 8 3.88 50.78 8.22
N PHE A 9 5.11 50.62 7.74
CA PHE A 9 5.61 49.42 7.04
C PHE A 9 5.45 48.13 7.89
N ASN A 10 5.38 48.27 9.22
CA ASN A 10 5.25 47.16 10.16
C ASN A 10 3.85 46.52 10.20
N ILE A 11 2.81 47.20 9.72
CA ILE A 11 1.45 46.64 9.68
C ILE A 11 1.24 45.76 8.44
N LEU A 12 1.95 46.05 7.33
CA LEU A 12 1.84 45.26 6.11
C LEU A 12 2.50 43.86 6.26
N CYS A 13 3.61 43.76 7.00
CA CYS A 13 4.30 42.47 7.22
C CYS A 13 3.55 41.53 8.17
N SER A 14 2.75 42.04 9.11
CA SER A 14 1.98 41.19 10.04
C SER A 14 0.74 40.58 9.40
N ILE A 15 0.19 41.19 8.34
CA ILE A 15 -0.97 40.63 7.62
C ILE A 15 -0.51 39.56 6.61
N MET A 16 0.70 39.64 6.08
CA MET A 16 1.27 38.61 5.19
C MET A 16 1.73 37.33 5.91
N SER A 17 1.95 37.38 7.23
CA SER A 17 2.42 36.24 8.02
C SER A 17 1.29 35.37 8.59
N VAL A 18 0.04 35.83 8.54
CA VAL A 18 -1.15 35.04 8.98
C VAL A 18 -1.67 34.12 7.86
N PHE A 19 -1.34 34.38 6.59
CA PHE A 19 -1.80 33.55 5.46
C PHE A 19 -0.92 32.34 5.14
N LEU A 20 0.26 32.19 5.76
CA LEU A 20 1.18 31.07 5.46
C LEU A 20 0.95 29.81 6.32
N PHE A 21 -0.06 29.79 7.20
CA PHE A 21 -0.29 28.67 8.13
C PHE A 21 -1.55 27.81 7.85
N SER A 22 -2.16 27.90 6.67
CA SER A 22 -3.42 27.18 6.39
C SER A 22 -3.42 26.34 5.11
N SER A 23 -2.37 25.56 4.88
CA SER A 23 -2.47 24.41 3.97
C SER A 23 -1.72 23.20 4.50
N CYS A 24 -2.00 22.83 5.74
CA CYS A 24 -1.89 21.43 6.14
C CYS A 24 -3.09 20.71 5.49
N GLN A 25 -3.00 20.42 4.19
CA GLN A 25 -3.95 19.52 3.53
C GLN A 25 -3.72 18.14 4.16
N THR A 26 -4.45 17.85 5.22
CA THR A 26 -4.68 16.48 5.62
C THR A 26 -5.48 15.84 4.51
N ALA A 27 -4.82 14.98 3.74
CA ALA A 27 -5.45 14.18 2.72
C ALA A 27 -6.66 13.46 3.34
N LYS A 28 -7.87 13.91 3.01
CA LYS A 28 -9.06 13.19 3.42
C LYS A 28 -9.21 12.01 2.46
N TRP A 29 -9.42 10.84 3.03
CA TRP A 29 -9.74 9.66 2.26
C TRP A 29 -11.19 9.75 1.84
N THR A 30 -11.47 9.50 0.56
CA THR A 30 -12.83 9.18 0.17
C THR A 30 -13.22 7.86 0.83
N PRO A 31 -14.52 7.61 1.14
CA PRO A 31 -14.99 6.33 1.68
C PRO A 31 -14.64 5.10 0.81
N SER A 32 -14.09 5.34 -0.38
CA SER A 32 -13.71 4.39 -1.40
C SER A 32 -12.25 3.95 -1.44
N GLY A 33 -11.41 4.42 -0.52
CA GLY A 33 -9.98 4.07 -0.53
C GLY A 33 -9.16 4.81 -1.60
N ILE A 34 -9.72 5.87 -2.20
CA ILE A 34 -9.02 6.82 -3.07
C ILE A 34 -8.71 8.08 -2.27
N GLN A 35 -7.50 8.61 -2.41
CA GLN A 35 -7.12 9.89 -1.82
C GLN A 35 -7.83 11.05 -2.53
N GLU A 36 -8.38 12.00 -1.77
CA GLU A 36 -8.98 13.22 -2.34
C GLU A 36 -7.97 13.96 -3.23
N GLY A 37 -8.38 14.30 -4.46
CA GLY A 37 -7.55 14.89 -5.50
C GLY A 37 -6.97 13.92 -6.54
N TYR A 38 -7.10 12.60 -6.33
CA TYR A 38 -6.65 11.56 -7.26
C TYR A 38 -7.81 10.86 -7.99
N GLU A 39 -9.06 11.32 -7.83
CA GLU A 39 -10.26 10.66 -8.36
C GLU A 39 -10.32 10.63 -9.89
N ALA A 40 -9.62 11.55 -10.55
CA ALA A 40 -9.56 11.67 -12.01
C ALA A 40 -8.27 11.09 -12.62
N VAL A 41 -7.36 10.52 -11.81
CA VAL A 41 -6.10 9.98 -12.32
C VAL A 41 -6.35 8.62 -12.96
N ASN A 42 -6.35 8.57 -14.29
CA ASN A 42 -6.19 7.32 -15.01
C ASN A 42 -4.68 7.04 -15.11
N PRO A 43 -4.13 6.02 -14.42
CA PRO A 43 -2.71 5.73 -14.48
C PRO A 43 -2.31 5.38 -15.92
N ALA A 44 -1.44 6.19 -16.54
CA ALA A 44 -1.00 5.99 -17.91
C ALA A 44 -0.16 4.72 -18.08
N SER A 45 0.52 4.28 -17.01
CA SER A 45 1.27 3.03 -16.92
C SER A 45 1.31 2.53 -15.47
N VAL A 46 0.94 1.26 -15.26
CA VAL A 46 0.95 0.60 -13.94
C VAL A 46 2.01 -0.49 -13.92
N ILE A 47 3.04 -0.37 -13.08
CA ILE A 47 4.02 -1.45 -12.89
C ILE A 47 3.65 -2.32 -11.70
N ALA A 48 3.48 -3.63 -11.89
CA ALA A 48 3.25 -4.56 -10.80
C ALA A 48 4.58 -4.96 -10.15
N ILE A 49 4.83 -4.44 -8.95
CA ILE A 49 6.04 -4.77 -8.18
C ILE A 49 5.85 -6.14 -7.51
N PRO A 50 6.88 -7.01 -7.46
CA PRO A 50 6.84 -8.27 -6.72
C PRO A 50 6.25 -8.15 -5.30
N VAL A 51 5.61 -9.22 -4.85
CA VAL A 51 4.86 -9.26 -3.59
C VAL A 51 5.81 -9.16 -2.40
N PHE A 52 5.50 -8.28 -1.44
CA PHE A 52 6.23 -8.17 -0.19
C PHE A 52 5.56 -8.98 0.92
N MET A 53 6.35 -9.43 1.90
CA MET A 53 5.84 -10.03 3.14
C MET A 53 6.20 -9.10 4.29
N LEU A 54 5.18 -8.52 4.91
CA LEU A 54 5.34 -7.61 6.04
C LEU A 54 4.12 -7.72 6.96
N PRO A 55 4.24 -8.36 8.14
CA PRO A 55 3.13 -8.45 9.08
C PRO A 55 2.59 -7.06 9.42
N ASP A 56 1.26 -6.88 9.44
CA ASP A 56 0.63 -5.57 9.67
C ASP A 56 1.14 -4.97 11.00
N PRO A 57 1.93 -3.87 10.98
CA PRO A 57 2.47 -3.29 12.21
C PRO A 57 1.39 -2.68 13.10
N SER A 58 0.17 -2.51 12.59
CA SER A 58 -0.98 -1.91 13.29
C SER A 58 -1.73 -2.92 14.16
N LYS A 59 -1.45 -4.22 14.01
CA LYS A 59 -2.16 -5.32 14.67
C LYS A 59 -1.17 -6.40 15.12
N SER A 60 -1.65 -7.34 15.92
CA SER A 60 -0.92 -8.57 16.21
C SER A 60 -1.09 -9.56 15.06
N SER A 61 -0.44 -9.28 13.93
CA SER A 61 -0.43 -10.16 12.76
C SER A 61 0.88 -10.92 12.66
N SER A 62 0.84 -12.12 12.08
CA SER A 62 2.03 -12.90 11.80
C SER A 62 1.97 -13.54 10.42
N ILE A 63 3.14 -13.92 9.90
CA ILE A 63 3.25 -14.56 8.59
C ILE A 63 4.12 -15.79 8.80
N ASP A 64 3.54 -16.97 8.58
CA ASP A 64 4.31 -18.22 8.52
C ASP A 64 4.94 -18.38 7.12
N PRO A 65 6.28 -18.24 6.97
CA PRO A 65 6.93 -18.36 5.68
C PRO A 65 6.85 -19.78 5.09
N ALA A 66 6.71 -20.81 5.94
CA ALA A 66 6.60 -22.19 5.50
C ALA A 66 5.27 -22.40 4.77
N ILE A 67 4.18 -21.81 5.28
CA ILE A 67 2.87 -21.83 4.61
C ILE A 67 2.94 -21.10 3.27
N VAL A 68 3.54 -19.90 3.24
CA VAL A 68 3.68 -19.09 2.01
C VAL A 68 4.40 -19.90 0.91
N ASN A 69 5.49 -20.56 1.27
CA ASN A 69 6.29 -21.36 0.33
C ASN A 69 5.58 -22.65 -0.09
N THR A 70 5.06 -23.43 0.87
CA THR A 70 4.43 -24.73 0.61
C THR A 70 3.20 -24.60 -0.27
N HIS A 71 2.40 -23.56 -0.05
CA HIS A 71 1.17 -23.33 -0.81
C HIS A 71 1.35 -22.37 -1.98
N GLN A 72 2.58 -21.93 -2.26
CA GLN A 72 2.92 -21.01 -3.35
C GLN A 72 2.05 -19.73 -3.34
N ILE A 73 1.80 -19.19 -2.16
CA ILE A 73 0.82 -18.10 -1.94
C ILE A 73 1.17 -16.86 -2.78
N ILE A 74 2.47 -16.52 -2.89
CA ILE A 74 2.93 -15.40 -3.72
C ILE A 74 2.49 -15.56 -5.18
N SER A 75 2.74 -16.73 -5.78
CA SER A 75 2.39 -16.99 -7.19
C SER A 75 0.88 -16.90 -7.41
N LYS A 76 0.08 -17.44 -6.48
CA LYS A 76 -1.38 -17.41 -6.54
C LYS A 76 -1.93 -15.99 -6.47
N ILE A 77 -1.38 -15.15 -5.59
CA ILE A 77 -1.77 -13.74 -5.48
C ILE A 77 -1.40 -12.98 -6.76
N GLN A 78 -0.18 -13.17 -7.27
CA GLN A 78 0.26 -12.53 -8.51
C GLN A 78 -0.66 -12.89 -9.67
N GLU A 79 -1.03 -14.16 -9.79
CA GLU A 79 -1.99 -14.63 -10.79
C GLU A 79 -3.36 -13.95 -10.63
N LYS A 80 -3.89 -13.88 -9.40
CA LYS A 80 -5.18 -13.23 -9.13
C LYS A 80 -5.18 -11.75 -9.49
N VAL A 81 -4.12 -11.05 -9.15
CA VAL A 81 -3.96 -9.63 -9.49
C VAL A 81 -3.92 -9.45 -11.00
N ILE A 82 -3.11 -10.24 -11.73
CA ILE A 82 -3.06 -10.18 -13.20
C ILE A 82 -4.42 -10.51 -13.83
N GLN A 83 -5.07 -11.58 -13.38
CA GLN A 83 -6.38 -12.00 -13.89
C GLN A 83 -7.43 -10.89 -13.74
N SER A 84 -7.36 -10.11 -12.65
CA SER A 84 -8.29 -9.01 -12.39
C SER A 84 -8.22 -7.87 -13.43
N PHE A 85 -7.09 -7.76 -14.15
CA PHE A 85 -6.87 -6.77 -15.20
C PHE A 85 -6.98 -7.36 -16.61
N ASN A 86 -7.29 -8.65 -16.75
CA ASN A 86 -7.46 -9.26 -18.05
C ASN A 86 -8.61 -8.58 -18.83
N LYS A 87 -8.34 -8.19 -20.08
CA LYS A 87 -9.27 -7.45 -20.95
C LYS A 87 -9.65 -6.05 -20.45
N GLN A 88 -8.84 -5.42 -19.59
CA GLN A 88 -9.02 -4.03 -19.20
C GLN A 88 -8.20 -3.12 -20.14
N PRO A 89 -8.82 -2.46 -21.13
CA PRO A 89 -8.09 -1.76 -22.21
C PRO A 89 -7.33 -0.53 -21.74
N ASN A 90 -7.67 0.01 -20.57
CA ASN A 90 -7.09 1.24 -20.03
C ASN A 90 -5.96 0.97 -19.02
N ILE A 91 -5.61 -0.28 -18.79
CA ILE A 91 -4.57 -0.67 -17.82
C ILE A 91 -3.41 -1.27 -18.61
N ASN A 92 -2.50 -0.40 -19.04
CA ASN A 92 -1.21 -0.82 -19.56
C ASN A 92 -0.31 -1.12 -18.36
N GLY A 93 0.13 -2.37 -18.23
CA GLY A 93 1.00 -2.74 -17.13
C GLY A 93 2.03 -3.79 -17.46
N HIS A 94 3.15 -3.70 -16.74
CA HIS A 94 4.20 -4.70 -16.78
C HIS A 94 3.92 -5.76 -15.72
N SER A 95 3.98 -7.03 -16.10
CA SER A 95 3.76 -8.14 -15.18
C SER A 95 4.85 -8.22 -14.10
N PHE A 96 4.54 -8.85 -12.97
CA PHE A 96 5.48 -9.07 -11.87
C PHE A 96 6.83 -9.66 -12.34
N ALA A 97 6.80 -10.62 -13.28
CA ALA A 97 8.00 -11.23 -13.84
C ALA A 97 8.83 -10.26 -14.69
N ALA A 98 8.17 -9.46 -15.53
CA ALA A 98 8.86 -8.46 -16.36
C ALA A 98 9.54 -7.39 -15.50
N VAL A 99 8.86 -6.89 -14.48
CA VAL A 99 9.42 -5.92 -13.53
C VAL A 99 10.58 -6.54 -12.75
N SER A 100 10.42 -7.76 -12.22
CA SER A 100 11.47 -8.47 -11.48
C SER A 100 12.76 -8.61 -12.29
N ASN A 101 12.65 -8.95 -13.58
CA ASN A 101 13.79 -9.04 -14.48
C ASN A 101 14.49 -7.69 -14.74
N ILE A 102 13.80 -6.56 -14.58
CA ILE A 102 14.39 -5.23 -14.76
C ILE A 102 15.09 -4.78 -13.47
N ILE A 103 14.47 -5.04 -12.32
CA ILE A 103 14.90 -4.46 -11.03
C ILE A 103 15.77 -5.39 -10.18
N GLY A 104 15.82 -6.69 -10.51
CA GLY A 104 16.53 -7.74 -9.76
C GLY A 104 17.98 -8.01 -10.18
N ASN A 105 18.47 -7.41 -11.27
CA ASN A 105 19.74 -7.82 -11.90
C ASN A 105 21.02 -7.21 -11.28
N THR A 106 20.90 -6.30 -10.32
CA THR A 106 22.04 -5.65 -9.64
C THR A 106 21.98 -5.94 -8.14
N LYS A 107 23.12 -6.05 -7.44
CA LYS A 107 23.16 -6.24 -5.98
C LYS A 107 23.74 -5.00 -5.27
N PRO A 108 23.08 -4.45 -4.22
CA PRO A 108 21.72 -4.78 -3.79
C PRO A 108 20.70 -4.43 -4.87
N SER A 109 19.64 -5.23 -4.98
CA SER A 109 18.62 -4.99 -6.00
C SER A 109 17.69 -3.87 -5.56
N LEU A 110 17.04 -3.21 -6.53
CA LEU A 110 16.08 -2.18 -6.17
C LEU A 110 14.87 -2.77 -5.44
N LEU A 111 14.54 -4.03 -5.73
CA LEU A 111 13.51 -4.78 -5.00
C LEU A 111 13.92 -4.98 -3.53
N ASP A 112 15.18 -5.32 -3.26
CA ASP A 112 15.69 -5.44 -1.90
C ASP A 112 15.60 -4.09 -1.17
N ASN A 113 15.98 -2.99 -1.83
CA ASN A 113 15.91 -1.66 -1.24
C ASN A 113 14.47 -1.25 -0.89
N LEU A 114 13.51 -1.52 -1.77
CA LEU A 114 12.08 -1.26 -1.51
C LEU A 114 11.56 -2.10 -0.33
N ASN A 115 11.88 -3.40 -0.30
CA ASN A 115 11.48 -4.31 0.78
C ASN A 115 12.08 -3.89 2.12
N GLU A 116 13.38 -3.61 2.16
CA GLU A 116 14.09 -3.20 3.36
C GLU A 116 13.63 -1.83 3.86
N SER A 117 13.29 -0.89 2.97
CA SER A 117 12.72 0.40 3.37
C SER A 117 11.42 0.22 4.16
N MET A 118 10.47 -0.59 3.68
CA MET A 118 9.23 -0.87 4.42
C MET A 118 9.48 -1.59 5.76
N LYS A 119 10.40 -2.57 5.78
CA LYS A 119 10.76 -3.28 7.02
C LYS A 119 11.42 -2.37 8.05
N ILE A 120 12.34 -1.48 7.64
CA ILE A 120 12.98 -0.51 8.53
C ILE A 120 11.92 0.36 9.19
N ILE A 121 10.95 0.86 8.41
CA ILE A 121 9.87 1.71 8.92
C ILE A 121 8.98 0.92 9.90
N ALA A 122 8.61 -0.32 9.58
CA ALA A 122 7.84 -1.18 10.48
C ALA A 122 8.60 -1.54 11.77
N ASN A 123 9.91 -1.75 11.70
CA ASN A 123 10.74 -2.09 12.85
C ASN A 123 10.89 -0.94 13.85
N ARG A 124 10.59 0.30 13.47
CA ARG A 124 10.57 1.45 14.40
C ARG A 124 9.64 1.20 15.59
N PHE A 125 8.54 0.48 15.39
CA PHE A 125 7.57 0.15 16.45
C PHE A 125 8.04 -0.91 17.45
N LYS A 126 9.04 -1.70 17.08
CA LYS A 126 9.62 -2.75 17.93
C LYS A 126 10.95 -2.31 18.55
N SER A 127 11.48 -1.14 18.15
CA SER A 127 12.76 -0.64 18.62
C SER A 127 12.67 -0.10 20.05
N ASN A 128 13.66 -0.46 20.86
CA ASN A 128 13.85 0.09 22.21
C ASN A 128 14.63 1.41 22.19
N GLU A 129 15.20 1.80 21.04
CA GLU A 129 16.03 3.00 20.91
C GLU A 129 15.17 4.26 20.79
N THR A 130 15.42 5.24 21.66
CA THR A 130 14.69 6.51 21.67
C THR A 130 14.82 7.27 20.35
N SER A 131 16.02 7.33 19.76
CA SER A 131 16.28 7.98 18.46
C SER A 131 15.41 7.43 17.33
N THR A 132 15.19 6.11 17.32
CA THR A 132 14.34 5.44 16.35
C THR A 132 12.86 5.71 16.62
N ARG A 133 12.43 5.69 17.89
CA ARG A 133 11.03 5.94 18.28
C ARG A 133 10.59 7.38 18.02
N THR A 134 11.49 8.36 18.13
CA THR A 134 11.19 9.77 17.83
C THR A 134 10.88 10.05 16.36
N LEU A 135 11.21 9.11 15.46
CA LEU A 135 10.84 9.20 14.03
C LEU A 135 9.36 8.86 13.79
N ILE A 136 8.66 8.29 14.77
CA ILE A 136 7.26 7.89 14.64
C ILE A 136 6.37 9.10 14.95
N THR A 137 5.66 9.59 13.94
CA THR A 137 4.71 10.69 14.08
C THR A 137 3.44 10.25 14.82
N SER A 138 2.67 11.21 15.34
CA SER A 138 1.40 10.93 16.01
C SER A 138 0.37 10.26 15.08
N SER A 139 0.32 10.65 13.81
CA SER A 139 -0.53 10.00 12.80
C SER A 139 -0.10 8.57 12.53
N CYS A 140 1.21 8.32 12.46
CA CYS A 140 1.77 6.98 12.28
C CYS A 140 1.50 6.07 13.50
N LEU A 141 1.49 6.62 14.72
CA LEU A 141 1.09 5.88 15.92
C LEU A 141 -0.40 5.50 15.93
N ALA A 142 -1.27 6.34 15.35
CA ALA A 142 -2.73 6.18 15.40
C ALA A 142 -3.31 5.26 14.31
N ARG A 143 -2.46 4.68 13.45
CA ARG A 143 -2.84 3.75 12.37
C ARG A 143 -3.68 2.57 12.88
N LYS A 144 -4.68 2.16 12.11
CA LYS A 144 -5.62 1.07 12.46
C LYS A 144 -5.48 -0.17 11.57
N ASN A 145 -4.85 -0.04 10.42
CA ASN A 145 -4.69 -1.09 9.42
C ASN A 145 -3.46 -0.81 8.55
N PHE A 146 -3.14 -1.75 7.67
CA PHE A 146 -1.98 -1.65 6.79
C PHE A 146 -2.05 -0.46 5.82
N LEU A 147 -3.24 -0.09 5.32
CA LEU A 147 -3.40 1.11 4.50
C LEU A 147 -2.97 2.36 5.26
N GLU A 148 -3.50 2.57 6.47
CA GLU A 148 -3.14 3.71 7.31
C GLU A 148 -1.65 3.67 7.72
N PHE A 149 -1.08 2.49 7.94
CA PHE A 149 0.37 2.32 8.10
C PHE A 149 1.12 2.85 6.87
N TYR A 150 0.73 2.45 5.67
CA TYR A 150 1.36 2.93 4.44
C TYR A 150 1.26 4.46 4.34
N ILE A 151 0.04 4.99 4.47
CA ILE A 151 -0.25 6.41 4.28
C ILE A 151 0.51 7.28 5.28
N HIS A 152 0.52 6.91 6.55
CA HIS A 152 1.04 7.78 7.61
C HIS A 152 2.51 7.52 7.94
N CYS A 153 3.05 6.35 7.60
CA CYS A 153 4.41 5.95 7.97
C CYS A 153 5.33 5.74 6.77
N VAL A 154 4.85 5.07 5.71
CA VAL A 154 5.67 4.66 4.57
C VAL A 154 5.73 5.75 3.50
N SER A 155 4.57 6.23 3.06
CA SER A 155 4.42 7.28 2.05
C SER A 155 5.29 8.52 2.31
N PRO A 156 5.38 9.08 3.54
CA PRO A 156 6.22 10.27 3.79
C PRO A 156 7.71 9.96 4.00
N ASP A 157 8.14 8.69 4.00
CA ASP A 157 9.52 8.33 4.28
C ASP A 157 10.42 8.62 3.06
N LYS A 158 11.52 9.36 3.29
CA LYS A 158 12.40 9.82 2.21
C LYS A 158 13.06 8.67 1.46
N LEU A 159 13.54 7.65 2.18
CA LEU A 159 14.22 6.52 1.56
C LEU A 159 13.24 5.71 0.70
N TRP A 160 11.99 5.60 1.14
CA TRP A 160 10.93 4.98 0.37
C TRP A 160 10.68 5.72 -0.95
N ILE A 161 10.51 7.05 -0.90
CA ILE A 161 10.31 7.91 -2.08
C ILE A 161 11.50 7.83 -3.04
N GLU A 162 12.74 7.88 -2.53
CA GLU A 162 13.95 7.76 -3.34
C GLU A 162 14.02 6.42 -4.10
N ASN A 163 13.65 5.33 -3.45
CA ASN A 163 13.58 4.01 -4.09
C ASN A 163 12.47 3.94 -5.14
N LEU A 164 11.29 4.53 -4.89
CA LEU A 164 10.21 4.61 -5.89
C LEU A 164 10.59 5.47 -7.11
N ASN A 165 11.28 6.61 -6.90
CA ASN A 165 11.79 7.44 -7.99
C ASN A 165 12.81 6.66 -8.84
N THR A 166 13.69 5.90 -8.19
CA THR A 166 14.65 5.02 -8.88
C THR A 166 13.94 3.93 -9.68
N LEU A 167 12.82 3.42 -9.17
CA LEU A 167 11.99 2.43 -9.86
C LEU A 167 11.37 3.01 -11.12
N ALA A 168 10.74 4.19 -11.02
CA ALA A 168 10.17 4.88 -12.18
C ALA A 168 11.22 5.09 -13.27
N ALA A 169 12.42 5.57 -12.90
CA ALA A 169 13.52 5.80 -13.83
C ALA A 169 14.01 4.51 -14.53
N LYS A 170 13.98 3.36 -13.84
CA LYS A 170 14.41 2.07 -14.41
C LYS A 170 13.33 1.38 -15.25
N VAL A 171 12.05 1.60 -14.94
CA VAL A 171 10.93 0.93 -15.60
C VAL A 171 10.11 1.94 -16.41
N LEU A 172 10.67 2.36 -17.54
CA LEU A 172 9.99 3.16 -18.58
C LEU A 172 9.23 4.41 -18.08
N ASN A 173 9.71 5.08 -17.03
CA ASN A 173 9.04 6.24 -16.41
C ASN A 173 7.60 5.91 -15.97
N ALA A 174 7.39 4.75 -15.37
CA ALA A 174 6.08 4.40 -14.83
C ALA A 174 5.66 5.37 -13.73
N ASP A 175 4.57 6.10 -13.96
CA ASP A 175 4.01 7.08 -13.03
C ASP A 175 3.40 6.43 -11.79
N THR A 176 3.00 5.16 -11.89
CA THR A 176 2.35 4.44 -10.79
C THR A 176 2.85 3.03 -10.62
N ALA A 177 2.94 2.60 -9.35
CA ALA A 177 3.33 1.26 -8.97
C ALA A 177 2.19 0.56 -8.23
N LEU A 178 1.89 -0.67 -8.65
CA LEU A 178 0.99 -1.58 -7.94
C LEU A 178 1.83 -2.48 -7.03
N ILE A 179 1.69 -2.28 -5.73
CA ILE A 179 2.38 -3.01 -4.68
C ILE A 179 1.38 -3.96 -4.03
N VAL A 180 1.79 -5.20 -3.84
CA VAL A 180 1.01 -6.20 -3.12
C VAL A 180 1.79 -6.64 -1.89
N VAL A 181 1.13 -6.65 -0.73
CA VAL A 181 1.72 -7.02 0.54
C VAL A 181 0.91 -8.13 1.18
N ILE A 182 1.58 -9.22 1.53
CA ILE A 182 1.05 -10.21 2.46
C ILE A 182 1.30 -9.66 3.87
N ASN A 183 0.23 -9.44 4.61
CA ASN A 183 0.28 -8.81 5.94
C ASN A 183 -0.19 -9.71 7.08
N ASP A 184 -0.81 -10.85 6.77
CA ASP A 184 -1.17 -11.90 7.73
C ASP A 184 -1.29 -13.25 7.00
N ILE A 185 -0.64 -14.29 7.51
CA ILE A 185 -0.78 -15.69 7.06
C ILE A 185 -0.57 -16.59 8.26
N GLU A 186 -1.66 -17.19 8.73
CA GLU A 186 -1.65 -18.06 9.89
C GLU A 186 -2.55 -19.28 9.68
N SER A 187 -2.18 -20.38 10.33
CA SER A 187 -3.03 -21.55 10.48
C SER A 187 -3.17 -21.89 11.96
N ASN A 188 -4.40 -22.10 12.42
CA ASN A 188 -4.70 -22.33 13.82
C ASN A 188 -5.46 -23.64 14.01
N LEU A 189 -5.18 -24.32 15.12
CA LEU A 189 -5.90 -25.51 15.57
C LEU A 189 -6.39 -25.26 17.00
N ASP A 190 -7.71 -25.16 17.16
CA ASP A 190 -8.34 -24.96 18.47
C ASP A 190 -9.44 -25.99 18.70
N VAL A 191 -9.36 -26.81 19.75
CA VAL A 191 -10.37 -27.85 20.09
C VAL A 191 -10.94 -28.58 18.85
N ASP A 192 -10.08 -29.24 18.06
CA ASP A 192 -10.40 -29.95 16.80
C ASP A 192 -10.96 -29.08 15.66
N ILE A 193 -10.88 -27.76 15.76
CA ILE A 193 -11.25 -26.82 14.72
C ILE A 193 -9.98 -26.36 14.00
N TYR A 194 -9.91 -26.66 12.71
CA TYR A 194 -8.83 -26.21 11.83
C TYR A 194 -9.27 -24.94 11.10
N SER A 195 -8.52 -23.85 11.29
CA SER A 195 -8.76 -22.58 10.62
C SER A 195 -7.49 -22.03 9.99
N ILE A 196 -7.69 -21.20 8.96
CA ILE A 196 -6.64 -20.43 8.31
C ILE A 196 -7.07 -18.97 8.21
N ASN A 197 -6.12 -18.07 8.39
CA ASN A 197 -6.30 -16.63 8.28
C ASN A 197 -5.37 -16.10 7.19
N GLY A 198 -5.86 -15.16 6.40
CA GLY A 198 -5.05 -14.46 5.41
C GLY A 198 -5.44 -13.00 5.30
N GLY A 199 -4.41 -12.15 5.31
CA GLY A 199 -4.49 -10.71 5.17
C GLY A 199 -3.56 -10.23 4.07
N PHE A 200 -4.11 -9.43 3.16
CA PHE A 200 -3.41 -8.88 2.00
C PHE A 200 -3.75 -7.41 1.83
N SER A 201 -2.78 -6.62 1.37
CA SER A 201 -2.98 -5.23 0.96
C SER A 201 -2.54 -5.05 -0.47
N VAL A 202 -3.33 -4.36 -1.28
CA VAL A 202 -2.94 -3.91 -2.62
C VAL A 202 -2.95 -2.39 -2.63
N LEU A 203 -1.85 -1.80 -3.08
CA LEU A 203 -1.61 -0.36 -3.09
C LEU A 203 -1.23 0.06 -4.50
N LEU A 204 -1.96 1.01 -5.07
CA LEU A 204 -1.56 1.76 -6.26
C LEU A 204 -0.98 3.09 -5.79
N VAL A 205 0.30 3.32 -6.06
CA VAL A 205 1.05 4.44 -5.49
C VAL A 205 1.68 5.27 -6.61
N ASP A 206 1.72 6.59 -6.42
CA ASP A 206 2.44 7.52 -7.29
C ASP A 206 3.94 7.36 -7.05
N THR A 207 4.69 6.99 -8.07
CA THR A 207 6.11 6.70 -7.93
C THR A 207 6.95 7.95 -7.67
N ASN A 208 6.45 9.15 -7.99
CA ASN A 208 7.19 10.42 -7.86
C ASN A 208 7.20 10.98 -6.44
N ASN A 209 6.17 10.65 -5.66
CA ASN A 209 5.96 11.23 -4.33
C ASN A 209 5.51 10.21 -3.27
N GLY A 210 5.34 8.94 -3.64
CA GLY A 210 4.96 7.86 -2.74
C GLY A 210 3.54 7.95 -2.20
N LYS A 211 2.69 8.85 -2.71
CA LYS A 211 1.30 8.98 -2.27
C LYS A 211 0.47 7.81 -2.76
N LEU A 212 -0.45 7.36 -1.91
CA LEU A 212 -1.38 6.30 -2.24
C LEU A 212 -2.52 6.86 -3.10
N ILE A 213 -2.63 6.39 -4.34
CA ILE A 213 -3.69 6.76 -5.29
C ILE A 213 -4.96 5.95 -4.99
N TRP A 214 -4.80 4.64 -4.84
CA TRP A 214 -5.85 3.70 -4.49
C TRP A 214 -5.26 2.60 -3.62
N GLY A 215 -5.99 2.12 -2.62
CA GLY A 215 -5.56 0.95 -1.89
C GLY A 215 -6.71 0.21 -1.23
N ARG A 216 -6.51 -1.09 -1.02
CA ARG A 216 -7.45 -1.94 -0.30
C ARG A 216 -6.76 -3.00 0.54
N ASP A 217 -7.26 -3.14 1.77
CA ASP A 217 -6.98 -4.28 2.64
C ASP A 217 -8.05 -5.36 2.42
N GLY A 218 -7.62 -6.60 2.33
CA GLY A 218 -8.45 -7.79 2.26
C GLY A 218 -8.09 -8.75 3.38
N TYR A 219 -9.08 -9.18 4.14
CA TYR A 219 -8.89 -10.13 5.23
C TYR A 219 -10.00 -11.18 5.18
N ALA A 220 -9.63 -12.45 5.34
CA ALA A 220 -10.58 -13.53 5.51
C ALA A 220 -10.04 -14.58 6.48
N SER A 221 -10.97 -15.22 7.17
CA SER A 221 -10.72 -16.41 7.98
C SER A 221 -11.62 -17.51 7.45
N LEU A 222 -11.05 -18.66 7.15
CA LEU A 222 -11.79 -19.86 6.83
C LEU A 222 -11.63 -20.86 7.96
N GLN A 223 -12.73 -21.53 8.28
CA GLN A 223 -12.78 -22.53 9.33
C GLN A 223 -13.55 -23.75 8.84
N ASN A 224 -12.97 -24.92 9.07
CA ASN A 224 -13.69 -26.16 8.86
C ASN A 224 -14.51 -26.53 10.11
N PRO A 225 -15.68 -27.17 9.93
CA PRO A 225 -16.45 -27.72 11.04
C PRO A 225 -15.66 -28.84 11.73
N LYS A 226 -15.98 -29.11 13.01
CA LYS A 226 -15.20 -30.01 13.90
C LYS A 226 -15.01 -31.42 13.35
N GLU A 227 -15.91 -31.89 12.51
CA GLU A 227 -15.86 -33.23 11.92
C GLU A 227 -14.77 -33.36 10.86
N LYS A 228 -14.29 -32.23 10.31
CA LYS A 228 -13.26 -32.19 9.26
C LYS A 228 -11.89 -31.90 9.87
N LYS A 229 -11.10 -32.96 10.08
CA LYS A 229 -9.73 -32.90 10.64
C LYS A 229 -8.65 -32.48 9.63
N TYR A 230 -8.88 -31.40 8.90
CA TYR A 230 -7.93 -30.84 7.95
C TYR A 230 -8.15 -29.33 7.78
N TYR A 231 -7.10 -28.60 7.37
CA TYR A 231 -7.20 -27.16 7.12
C TYR A 231 -8.05 -26.83 5.88
N PRO A 232 -8.80 -25.71 5.90
CA PRO A 232 -9.46 -25.18 4.70
C PRO A 232 -8.48 -24.87 3.56
N SER A 233 -9.02 -24.70 2.36
CA SER A 233 -8.20 -24.40 1.18
C SER A 233 -7.69 -22.96 1.17
N TRP A 234 -6.38 -22.78 0.99
CA TRP A 234 -5.78 -21.47 0.72
C TRP A 234 -6.31 -20.84 -0.57
N ASP A 235 -6.67 -21.64 -1.58
CA ASP A 235 -7.27 -21.12 -2.81
C ASP A 235 -8.65 -20.52 -2.55
N ASP A 236 -9.47 -21.18 -1.72
CA ASP A 236 -10.78 -20.66 -1.34
C ASP A 236 -10.64 -19.36 -0.55
N LEU A 237 -9.65 -19.29 0.36
CA LEU A 237 -9.37 -18.08 1.12
C LEU A 237 -8.98 -16.92 0.20
N ILE A 238 -8.02 -17.14 -0.70
CA ILE A 238 -7.56 -16.13 -1.67
C ILE A 238 -8.72 -15.70 -2.59
N ASN A 239 -9.53 -16.65 -3.07
CA ASN A 239 -10.71 -16.36 -3.91
C ASN A 239 -11.76 -15.52 -3.17
N SER A 240 -11.95 -15.77 -1.88
CA SER A 240 -12.91 -15.01 -1.07
C SER A 240 -12.48 -13.54 -0.92
N ILE A 241 -11.17 -13.28 -0.87
CA ILE A 241 -10.60 -11.93 -0.75
C ILE A 241 -10.55 -11.23 -2.10
N PHE A 242 -9.89 -11.83 -3.10
CA PHE A 242 -9.68 -11.24 -4.43
C PHE A 242 -10.86 -11.48 -5.38
N ASN A 243 -12.05 -11.10 -4.93
CA ASN A 243 -13.27 -11.12 -5.74
C ASN A 243 -13.46 -9.80 -6.52
N GLU A 244 -14.51 -9.69 -7.35
CA GLU A 244 -14.76 -8.47 -8.13
C GLU A 244 -14.91 -7.21 -7.27
N GLN A 245 -15.55 -7.33 -6.09
CA GLN A 245 -15.77 -6.19 -5.20
C GLN A 245 -14.46 -5.66 -4.63
N PHE A 246 -13.44 -6.51 -4.43
CA PHE A 246 -12.11 -6.07 -3.97
C PHE A 246 -11.54 -4.96 -4.86
N TRP A 247 -11.85 -5.00 -6.14
CA TRP A 247 -11.33 -4.04 -7.11
C TRP A 247 -12.28 -2.88 -7.39
N ASP A 248 -13.37 -2.75 -6.61
CA ASP A 248 -14.31 -1.64 -6.77
C ASP A 248 -13.56 -0.32 -6.67
N LYS A 249 -13.85 0.54 -7.66
CA LYS A 249 -13.27 1.88 -7.80
C LYS A 249 -11.76 1.91 -8.04
N PHE A 250 -11.15 0.79 -8.44
CA PHE A 250 -9.80 0.81 -8.98
C PHE A 250 -9.73 1.75 -10.21
N PRO A 251 -8.82 2.74 -10.25
CA PRO A 251 -8.75 3.69 -11.35
C PRO A 251 -8.54 3.02 -12.71
N GLY A 252 -9.34 3.41 -13.71
CA GLY A 252 -9.24 2.87 -15.07
C GLY A 252 -9.89 1.49 -15.30
N ARG A 253 -10.35 0.79 -14.24
CA ARG A 253 -11.04 -0.50 -14.37
C ARG A 253 -12.48 -0.28 -14.85
N ILE A 254 -12.85 -0.94 -15.95
CA ILE A 254 -14.22 -1.03 -16.43
C ILE A 254 -14.91 -2.15 -15.66
N VAL A 255 -15.87 -1.78 -14.80
CA VAL A 255 -16.77 -2.75 -14.18
C VAL A 255 -17.77 -3.17 -15.24
N ASN A 256 -17.76 -4.44 -15.63
CA ASN A 256 -18.85 -5.01 -16.41
C ASN A 256 -20.11 -4.97 -15.54
N GLN A 257 -20.83 -3.85 -15.58
CA GLN A 257 -22.18 -3.80 -15.06
C GLN A 257 -22.97 -4.83 -15.87
N LYS A 258 -23.20 -6.00 -15.27
CA LYS A 258 -24.28 -6.87 -15.74
C LYS A 258 -25.50 -5.97 -15.79
N LYS A 259 -26.01 -5.72 -17.00
CA LYS A 259 -27.34 -5.13 -17.18
C LYS A 259 -28.29 -6.01 -16.37
N THR A 260 -28.76 -5.47 -15.25
CA THR A 260 -29.95 -5.96 -14.55
C THR A 260 -31.11 -5.96 -15.52
#